data_AF-A0A951KGZ4-F1
#
_entry.id   AF-A0A951KGZ4-F1
#
_cell.length_a   1.000
_cell.length_b   1.000
_cell.length_c   1.000
_cell.angle_alpha   90.00
_cell.angle_beta   90.00
_cell.angle_gamma   90.00
#
_symmetry.space_group_name_H-M   'P 1'
#
loop_
_entity.id
_entity.type
_entity.pdbx_description
1 polymer ?
#
loop_
_entity_poly.entity_id
_entity_poly.type
_entity_poly.pdbx_seq_one_letter_code
_entity_poly.pdbx_strand_id
1 'polypeptide(L)'
;MKATLFGRIIFGASAVLFGVIALIWHDTETWQSLRRIWTLPFGAAIGACLMVLQIACGVGIQFVRTVRLASLILVGVYLCFSLACVPGIFAAPGVYAQYGSFFEQFSLLCGAVALMGATEANAARAAAFAGVARIGLGFCAVSFALAQIVYLKVTAELVPKWIPPNRTFWALATTVAFALAAIAILSNRQAPLAMRWMTLMLALFGVLVWIPLLVAHREAHGNWSECSLTWLITGAAWMVAENAAPREKQVL
;
A
#
# COMPACT_ATOMS: atom_id res chain seq x y z
N MET A 1 -15.70 -7.64 15.13
CA MET A 1 -15.20 -8.67 14.17
C MET A 1 -15.57 -8.43 12.70
N LYS A 2 -16.64 -7.67 12.35
CA LYS A 2 -17.03 -7.45 10.95
C LYS A 2 -16.12 -6.49 10.15
N ALA A 3 -15.53 -5.47 10.80
CA ALA A 3 -14.66 -4.50 10.12
C ALA A 3 -13.41 -5.18 9.51
N THR A 4 -12.66 -5.94 10.32
CA THR A 4 -11.45 -6.69 9.92
C THR A 4 -11.62 -7.62 8.71
N LEU A 5 -12.85 -7.96 8.33
CA LEU A 5 -13.13 -8.79 7.18
C LEU A 5 -12.95 -8.01 5.86
N PHE A 6 -13.43 -6.77 5.79
CA PHE A 6 -13.40 -5.98 4.55
C PHE A 6 -11.99 -5.54 4.18
N GLY A 7 -11.22 -5.01 5.15
CA GLY A 7 -9.82 -4.67 4.94
C GLY A 7 -9.02 -5.88 4.45
N ARG A 8 -9.27 -7.06 5.02
CA ARG A 8 -8.60 -8.31 4.63
C ARG A 8 -8.98 -8.80 3.23
N ILE A 9 -10.25 -8.67 2.84
CA ILE A 9 -10.70 -9.01 1.48
C ILE A 9 -10.01 -8.10 0.47
N ILE A 10 -10.08 -6.78 0.67
CA ILE A 10 -9.49 -5.80 -0.25
C ILE A 10 -7.99 -6.00 -0.34
N PHE A 11 -7.30 -6.15 0.80
CA PHE A 11 -5.86 -6.35 0.84
C PHE A 11 -5.44 -7.63 0.12
N GLY A 12 -6.10 -8.76 0.38
CA GLY A 12 -5.76 -10.03 -0.25
C GLY A 12 -6.13 -10.11 -1.74
N ALA A 13 -7.30 -9.60 -2.13
CA ALA A 13 -7.70 -9.54 -3.53
C ALA A 13 -6.76 -8.64 -4.35
N SER A 14 -6.36 -7.50 -3.78
CA SER A 14 -5.39 -6.61 -4.42
C SER A 14 -3.99 -7.24 -4.45
N ALA A 15 -3.61 -8.03 -3.44
CA ALA A 15 -2.33 -8.74 -3.43
C ALA A 15 -2.27 -9.78 -4.54
N VAL A 16 -3.37 -10.51 -4.78
CA VAL A 16 -3.52 -11.44 -5.90
C VAL A 16 -3.43 -10.68 -7.22
N LEU A 17 -4.23 -9.63 -7.39
CA LEU A 17 -4.27 -8.85 -8.63
C LEU A 17 -2.88 -8.29 -8.97
N PHE A 18 -2.23 -7.68 -8.00
CA PHE A 18 -0.88 -7.12 -8.15
C PHE A 18 0.14 -8.19 -8.54
N GLY A 19 0.13 -9.35 -7.86
CA GLY A 19 1.05 -10.43 -8.16
C GLY A 19 0.84 -11.03 -9.56
N VAL A 20 -0.42 -11.14 -10.00
CA VAL A 20 -0.77 -11.61 -11.34
C VAL A 20 -0.28 -10.63 -12.40
N ILE A 21 -0.55 -9.34 -12.22
CA ILE A 21 -0.09 -8.26 -13.10
C ILE A 21 1.45 -8.26 -13.22
N ALA A 22 2.14 -8.39 -12.09
CA ALA A 22 3.59 -8.44 -12.05
C ALA A 22 4.18 -9.67 -12.76
N LEU A 23 3.49 -10.82 -12.75
CA LEU A 23 3.90 -12.03 -13.47
C LEU A 23 3.59 -11.96 -14.98
N ILE A 24 2.44 -11.40 -15.38
CA ILE A 24 2.03 -11.39 -16.78
C ILE A 24 2.92 -10.46 -17.61
N TRP A 25 3.12 -9.22 -17.13
CA TRP A 25 3.79 -8.22 -17.94
C TRP A 25 5.28 -8.09 -17.68
N HIS A 26 5.78 -8.70 -16.59
CA HIS A 26 7.16 -8.49 -16.12
C HIS A 26 7.56 -7.01 -16.18
N ASP A 27 6.59 -6.09 -15.96
CA ASP A 27 6.64 -4.76 -16.55
C ASP A 27 7.87 -3.99 -16.06
N THR A 28 8.84 -3.86 -16.97
CA THR A 28 10.18 -3.35 -16.69
C THR A 28 10.22 -1.84 -16.54
N GLU A 29 9.18 -1.14 -17.02
CA GLU A 29 9.14 0.33 -17.07
C GLU A 29 8.54 0.94 -15.81
N THR A 30 7.51 0.32 -15.22
CA THR A 30 6.87 0.81 -14.00
C THR A 30 7.63 0.43 -12.72
N TRP A 31 8.32 -0.71 -12.69
CA TRP A 31 8.92 -1.23 -11.46
C TRP A 31 10.45 -1.29 -11.50
N GLN A 32 11.12 -0.14 -11.37
CA GLN A 32 12.58 -0.11 -11.29
C GLN A 32 13.16 -0.94 -10.12
N SER A 33 12.40 -1.10 -9.04
CA SER A 33 12.76 -1.90 -7.86
C SER A 33 12.60 -3.41 -8.10
N LEU A 34 11.50 -3.86 -8.72
CA LEU A 34 11.39 -5.26 -9.15
C LEU A 34 12.40 -5.58 -10.24
N ARG A 35 12.64 -4.68 -11.21
CA ARG A 35 13.69 -4.83 -12.23
C ARG A 35 15.03 -5.17 -11.61
N ARG A 36 15.37 -4.53 -10.49
CA ARG A 36 16.61 -4.83 -9.74
C ARG A 36 16.64 -6.27 -9.23
N ILE A 37 15.52 -6.76 -8.69
CA ILE A 37 15.38 -8.17 -8.30
C ILE A 37 15.61 -9.05 -9.53
N TRP A 38 14.94 -8.77 -10.66
CA TRP A 38 15.08 -9.55 -11.90
C TRP A 38 16.50 -9.54 -12.48
N THR A 39 17.28 -8.47 -12.29
CA THR A 39 18.66 -8.34 -12.79
C THR A 39 19.72 -9.07 -11.97
N LEU A 40 19.40 -9.56 -10.77
CA LEU A 40 20.32 -10.36 -9.96
C LEU A 40 20.52 -11.76 -10.57
N PRO A 41 21.66 -12.44 -10.29
CA PRO A 41 21.78 -13.87 -10.58
C PRO A 41 20.65 -14.63 -9.85
N PHE A 42 19.88 -15.44 -10.59
CA PHE A 42 18.64 -16.09 -10.14
C PHE A 42 17.48 -15.13 -9.78
N GLY A 43 17.60 -13.85 -10.12
CA GLY A 43 16.65 -12.80 -9.85
C GLY A 43 15.25 -13.07 -10.39
N ALA A 44 15.17 -13.69 -11.57
CA ALA A 44 13.90 -14.08 -12.17
C ALA A 44 13.16 -15.17 -11.39
N ALA A 45 13.90 -16.16 -10.89
CA ALA A 45 13.31 -17.22 -10.07
C ALA A 45 12.86 -16.67 -8.71
N ILE A 46 13.65 -15.78 -8.10
CA ILE A 46 13.31 -15.12 -6.84
C ILE A 46 12.07 -14.23 -7.01
N GLY A 47 12.04 -13.40 -8.05
CA GLY A 47 10.91 -12.53 -8.37
C GLY A 47 9.64 -13.33 -8.61
N ALA A 48 9.69 -14.37 -9.44
CA ALA A 48 8.56 -15.25 -9.68
C ALA A 48 8.08 -15.94 -8.39
N CYS A 49 8.99 -16.46 -7.57
CA CYS A 49 8.66 -17.09 -6.29
C CYS A 49 7.96 -16.10 -5.34
N LEU A 50 8.47 -14.88 -5.19
CA LEU A 50 7.85 -13.85 -4.35
C LEU A 50 6.45 -13.47 -4.84
N MET A 51 6.22 -13.40 -6.16
CA MET A 51 4.89 -13.12 -6.71
C MET A 51 3.92 -14.29 -6.50
N VAL A 52 4.36 -15.53 -6.72
CA VAL A 52 3.56 -16.72 -6.45
C VAL A 52 3.20 -16.81 -4.96
N LEU A 53 4.15 -16.54 -4.07
CA LEU A 53 3.92 -16.48 -2.63
C LEU A 53 2.93 -15.37 -2.27
N GLN A 54 3.05 -14.19 -2.86
CA GLN A 54 2.10 -13.10 -2.66
C GLN A 54 0.68 -13.50 -3.09
N ILE A 55 0.52 -14.11 -4.27
CA ILE A 55 -0.78 -14.57 -4.78
C ILE A 55 -1.36 -15.63 -3.84
N ALA A 56 -0.59 -16.68 -3.53
CA ALA A 56 -1.01 -17.77 -2.67
C ALA A 56 -1.40 -17.27 -1.28
N CYS A 57 -0.65 -16.32 -0.72
CA CYS A 57 -0.97 -15.73 0.58
C CYS A 57 -2.13 -14.74 0.50
N GLY A 58 -2.31 -13.99 -0.60
CA GLY A 58 -3.47 -13.12 -0.81
C GLY A 58 -4.79 -13.90 -0.84
N VAL A 59 -4.78 -15.10 -1.40
CA VAL A 59 -5.87 -16.08 -1.27
C VAL A 59 -5.93 -16.66 0.16
N GLY A 60 -4.78 -17.07 0.69
CA GLY A 60 -4.64 -17.70 2.01
C GLY A 60 -5.14 -16.83 3.17
N ILE A 61 -5.00 -15.50 3.11
CA ILE A 61 -5.51 -14.62 4.17
C ILE A 61 -7.04 -14.57 4.23
N GLN A 62 -7.75 -15.00 3.19
CA GLN A 62 -9.22 -15.03 3.21
C GLN A 62 -9.77 -16.13 4.14
N PHE A 63 -8.99 -17.19 4.36
CA PHE A 63 -9.39 -18.30 5.20
C PHE A 63 -8.84 -18.15 6.63
N VAL A 64 -9.73 -18.34 7.61
CA VAL A 64 -9.40 -18.22 9.05
C VAL A 64 -8.31 -19.20 9.51
N ARG A 65 -8.17 -20.35 8.84
CA ARG A 65 -7.17 -21.38 9.19
C ARG A 65 -5.75 -20.99 8.75
N THR A 66 -5.62 -20.28 7.64
CA THR A 66 -4.33 -19.97 7.01
C THR A 66 -3.90 -18.52 7.21
N VAL A 67 -4.79 -17.63 7.67
CA VAL A 67 -4.53 -16.19 7.80
C VAL A 67 -3.26 -15.85 8.58
N ARG A 68 -2.95 -16.58 9.66
CA ARG A 68 -1.75 -16.34 10.46
C ARG A 68 -0.48 -16.62 9.66
N LEU A 69 -0.38 -17.81 9.07
CA LEU A 69 0.78 -18.20 8.26
C LEU A 69 0.92 -17.33 7.02
N ALA A 70 -0.18 -17.05 6.33
CA ALA A 70 -0.20 -16.19 5.15
C ALA A 70 0.24 -14.75 5.49
N SER A 71 -0.18 -14.19 6.63
CA SER A 71 0.29 -12.88 7.08
C SER A 71 1.80 -12.84 7.36
N LEU A 72 2.36 -13.92 7.93
CA LEU A 72 3.80 -14.05 8.18
C LEU A 72 4.61 -14.08 6.89
N ILE A 73 4.15 -14.86 5.91
CA ILE A 73 4.80 -14.94 4.61
C ILE A 73 4.71 -13.58 3.89
N LEU A 74 3.55 -12.91 3.92
CA LEU A 74 3.40 -11.57 3.32
C LEU A 74 4.31 -10.52 3.97
N VAL A 75 4.51 -10.58 5.30
CA VAL A 75 5.50 -9.73 5.97
C VAL A 75 6.90 -9.98 5.40
N GLY A 76 7.30 -11.24 5.20
CA GLY A 76 8.57 -11.58 4.56
C GLY A 76 8.68 -11.05 3.13
N VAL A 77 7.64 -11.27 2.30
CA VAL A 77 7.61 -10.83 0.90
C VAL A 77 7.71 -9.31 0.79
N TYR A 78 6.89 -8.56 1.51
CA TYR A 78 6.91 -7.09 1.43
C TYR A 78 8.14 -6.48 2.10
N LEU A 79 8.74 -7.16 3.07
CA LEU A 79 10.05 -6.78 3.59
C LEU A 79 11.12 -6.94 2.51
N CYS A 80 11.15 -8.06 1.78
CA CYS A 80 12.06 -8.26 0.65
C CYS A 80 11.88 -7.18 -0.43
N PHE A 81 10.64 -6.83 -0.80
CA PHE A 81 10.37 -5.77 -1.78
C PHE A 81 10.82 -4.39 -1.29
N SER A 82 10.57 -4.07 -0.02
CA SER A 82 11.04 -2.82 0.59
C SER A 82 12.57 -2.75 0.56
N LEU A 83 13.26 -3.82 0.98
CA LEU A 83 14.73 -3.88 0.99
C LEU A 83 15.32 -3.83 -0.42
N ALA A 84 14.66 -4.41 -1.43
CA ALA A 84 15.10 -4.32 -2.83
C ALA A 84 15.09 -2.89 -3.39
N CYS A 85 14.29 -1.99 -2.81
CA CYS A 85 14.28 -0.58 -3.18
C CYS A 85 15.52 0.17 -2.68
N VAL A 86 16.10 -0.24 -1.54
CA VAL A 86 17.18 0.47 -0.82
C VAL A 86 18.45 0.73 -1.67
N PRO A 87 19.00 -0.22 -2.44
CA PRO A 87 20.17 0.04 -3.27
C PRO A 87 20.01 1.21 -4.25
N GLY A 88 18.80 1.44 -4.74
CA GLY A 88 18.48 2.51 -5.69
C GLY A 88 18.44 3.89 -5.05
N ILE A 89 18.04 3.94 -3.78
CA ILE A 89 18.16 5.15 -2.96
C ILE A 89 19.63 5.54 -2.83
N PHE A 90 20.52 4.57 -2.60
CA PHE A 90 21.97 4.84 -2.53
C PHE A 90 22.60 5.15 -3.90
N ALA A 91 22.12 4.52 -4.98
CA ALA A 91 22.63 4.76 -6.32
C ALA A 91 22.21 6.13 -6.89
N ALA A 92 21.03 6.63 -6.51
CA ALA A 92 20.48 7.89 -7.01
C ALA A 92 19.73 8.66 -5.89
N PRO A 93 20.43 9.16 -4.86
CA PRO A 93 19.80 9.80 -3.69
C PRO A 93 19.08 11.12 -4.02
N GLY A 94 19.40 11.76 -5.14
CA GLY A 94 18.69 12.96 -5.61
C GLY A 94 17.35 12.66 -6.31
N VAL A 95 17.06 11.40 -6.61
CA VAL A 95 15.86 11.00 -7.37
C VAL A 95 14.79 10.48 -6.43
N TYR A 96 13.79 11.32 -6.17
CA TYR A 96 12.72 11.01 -5.22
C TYR A 96 11.95 9.72 -5.56
N ALA A 97 11.84 9.34 -6.84
CA ALA A 97 11.17 8.11 -7.27
C ALA A 97 11.66 6.86 -6.53
N GLN A 98 12.95 6.80 -6.18
CA GLN A 98 13.55 5.67 -5.45
C GLN A 98 13.01 5.56 -4.02
N TYR A 99 12.78 6.70 -3.37
CA TYR A 99 12.14 6.77 -2.05
C TYR A 99 10.64 6.46 -2.17
N GLY A 100 9.96 6.96 -3.20
CA GLY A 100 8.57 6.66 -3.51
C GLY A 100 8.31 5.15 -3.57
N SER A 101 9.06 4.44 -4.42
CA SER A 101 8.94 2.97 -4.54
C SER A 101 9.21 2.24 -3.23
N PHE A 102 10.17 2.70 -2.41
CA PHE A 102 10.40 2.11 -1.10
C PHE A 102 9.15 2.27 -0.20
N PHE A 103 8.59 3.46 -0.10
CA PHE A 103 7.47 3.73 0.80
C PHE A 103 6.15 3.12 0.33
N GLU A 104 5.97 2.94 -0.98
CA GLU A 104 4.86 2.14 -1.52
C GLU A 104 4.93 0.70 -1.03
N GLN A 105 6.08 0.02 -1.20
CA GLN A 105 6.28 -1.35 -0.73
C GLN A 105 6.24 -1.46 0.80
N PHE A 106 6.83 -0.49 1.50
CA PHE A 106 6.85 -0.44 2.95
C PHE A 106 5.45 -0.25 3.54
N SER A 107 4.55 0.45 2.84
CA SER A 107 3.15 0.56 3.26
C SER A 107 2.44 -0.80 3.22
N LEU A 108 2.77 -1.67 2.26
CA LEU A 108 2.23 -3.03 2.17
C LEU A 108 2.72 -3.89 3.34
N LEU A 109 4.00 -3.75 3.68
CA LEU A 109 4.58 -4.37 4.88
C LEU A 109 3.82 -3.92 6.14
N CYS A 110 3.50 -2.63 6.28
CA CYS A 110 2.70 -2.13 7.40
C CYS A 110 1.32 -2.79 7.46
N GLY A 111 0.65 -2.96 6.32
CA GLY A 111 -0.62 -3.70 6.22
C GLY A 111 -0.51 -5.16 6.65
N ALA A 112 0.53 -5.86 6.21
CA ALA A 112 0.78 -7.25 6.58
C ALA A 112 1.13 -7.41 8.07
N VAL A 113 1.92 -6.49 8.64
CA VAL A 113 2.23 -6.46 10.08
C VAL A 113 0.97 -6.19 10.90
N ALA A 114 0.09 -5.29 10.47
CA ALA A 114 -1.19 -5.05 11.12
C ALA A 114 -2.07 -6.31 11.10
N LEU A 115 -2.12 -7.02 9.96
CA LEU A 115 -2.84 -8.28 9.83
C LEU A 115 -2.25 -9.37 10.75
N MET A 116 -0.93 -9.48 10.83
CA MET A 116 -0.27 -10.39 11.75
C MET A 116 -0.66 -10.10 13.20
N GLY A 117 -0.62 -8.83 13.61
CA GLY A 117 -1.09 -8.38 14.93
C GLY A 117 -2.55 -8.74 15.20
N ALA A 118 -3.41 -8.69 14.18
CA ALA A 118 -4.81 -9.10 14.29
C ALA A 118 -4.99 -10.60 14.61
N THR A 119 -4.01 -11.43 14.22
CA THR A 119 -4.02 -12.90 14.45
C THR A 119 -3.29 -13.31 15.73
N GLU A 120 -2.64 -12.38 16.43
CA GLU A 120 -1.90 -12.67 17.65
C GLU A 120 -2.84 -12.86 18.85
N ALA A 121 -2.63 -13.95 19.58
CA ALA A 121 -3.40 -14.27 20.78
C ALA A 121 -3.01 -13.40 21.98
N ASN A 122 -1.74 -12.96 22.05
CA ASN A 122 -1.24 -12.12 23.13
C ASN A 122 -1.59 -10.65 22.85
N ALA A 123 -2.40 -10.05 23.72
CA ALA A 123 -2.85 -8.67 23.57
C ALA A 123 -1.71 -7.64 23.53
N ALA A 124 -0.64 -7.84 24.31
CA ALA A 124 0.52 -6.94 24.32
C ALA A 124 1.28 -7.00 22.98
N ARG A 125 1.47 -8.21 22.42
CA ARG A 125 2.09 -8.38 21.09
C ARG A 125 1.21 -7.81 19.98
N ALA A 126 -0.10 -8.07 20.03
CA ALA A 126 -1.05 -7.50 19.08
C ALA A 126 -1.02 -5.96 19.08
N ALA A 127 -0.99 -5.34 20.27
CA ALA A 127 -0.85 -3.89 20.40
C ALA A 127 0.49 -3.37 19.89
N ALA A 128 1.59 -4.09 20.15
CA ALA A 128 2.91 -3.74 19.62
C ALA A 128 2.94 -3.75 18.09
N PHE A 129 2.42 -4.81 17.45
CA PHE A 129 2.32 -4.90 16.00
C PHE A 129 1.44 -3.79 15.40
N ALA A 130 0.28 -3.51 16.00
CA ALA A 130 -0.57 -2.39 15.59
C ALA A 130 0.14 -1.03 15.71
N GLY A 131 0.91 -0.84 16.79
CA GLY A 131 1.73 0.36 17.00
C GLY A 131 2.82 0.52 15.94
N VAL A 132 3.57 -0.55 15.65
CA VAL A 132 4.62 -0.57 14.63
C VAL A 132 4.03 -0.29 13.24
N ALA A 133 2.94 -0.97 12.88
CA ALA A 133 2.26 -0.77 11.60
C ALA A 133 1.74 0.67 11.44
N ARG A 134 1.15 1.25 12.50
CA ARG A 134 0.69 2.64 12.51
C ARG A 134 1.85 3.61 12.28
N ILE A 135 2.95 3.46 13.02
CA ILE A 135 4.11 4.37 12.91
C ILE A 135 4.71 4.26 11.51
N GLY A 136 4.90 3.03 11.00
CA GLY A 136 5.41 2.80 9.65
C GLY A 136 4.50 3.42 8.58
N LEU A 137 3.18 3.24 8.69
CA LEU A 137 2.22 3.86 7.78
C LEU A 137 2.23 5.40 7.89
N GLY A 138 2.48 5.95 9.08
CA GLY A 138 2.67 7.39 9.29
C GLY A 138 3.85 7.94 8.48
N PHE A 139 4.99 7.25 8.46
CA PHE A 139 6.12 7.62 7.60
C PHE A 139 5.79 7.44 6.11
N CYS A 140 5.03 6.40 5.74
CA CYS A 140 4.54 6.26 4.37
C CYS A 140 3.66 7.45 3.96
N ALA A 141 2.79 7.92 4.85
CA ALA A 141 1.93 9.09 4.60
C ALA A 141 2.74 10.38 4.41
N VAL A 142 3.85 10.57 5.14
CA VAL A 142 4.80 11.66 4.88
C VAL A 142 5.35 11.54 3.47
N SER A 143 5.80 10.34 3.09
CA SER A 143 6.29 10.10 1.73
C SER A 143 5.22 10.38 0.69
N PHE A 144 3.99 9.88 0.84
CA PHE A 144 2.91 10.14 -0.09
C PHE A 144 2.61 11.64 -0.24
N ALA A 145 2.68 12.42 0.84
CA ALA A 145 2.58 13.89 0.76
C ALA A 145 3.73 14.48 -0.07
N LEU A 146 4.97 14.05 0.16
CA LEU A 146 6.14 14.50 -0.60
C LEU A 146 6.04 14.11 -2.08
N ALA A 147 5.58 12.90 -2.39
CA ALA A 147 5.33 12.46 -3.76
C ALA A 147 4.35 13.39 -4.47
N GLN A 148 3.27 13.78 -3.79
CA GLN A 148 2.29 14.71 -4.33
C GLN A 148 2.85 16.12 -4.54
N ILE A 149 3.84 16.55 -3.76
CA ILE A 149 4.56 17.82 -3.97
C ILE A 149 5.49 17.71 -5.18
N VAL A 150 6.32 16.66 -5.23
CA VAL A 150 7.34 16.45 -6.29
C VAL A 150 6.66 16.24 -7.65
N TYR A 151 5.57 15.48 -7.67
CA TYR A 151 4.84 15.13 -8.89
C TYR A 151 3.54 15.91 -9.05
N LEU A 152 3.41 17.08 -8.41
CA LEU A 152 2.16 17.86 -8.35
C LEU A 152 1.53 18.07 -9.73
N LYS A 153 2.34 18.41 -10.74
CA LYS A 153 1.87 18.62 -12.11
C LYS A 153 1.26 17.35 -12.70
N VAL A 154 1.95 16.21 -12.54
CA VAL A 154 1.49 14.90 -13.02
C VAL A 154 0.20 14.51 -12.29
N THR A 155 0.14 14.64 -10.97
CA THR A 155 -1.08 14.37 -10.21
C THR A 155 -2.23 15.27 -10.65
N ALA A 156 -2.00 16.56 -10.83
CA ALA A 156 -3.04 17.49 -11.26
C ALA A 156 -3.58 17.09 -12.64
N GLU A 157 -2.75 16.64 -13.57
CA GLU A 157 -3.19 16.19 -14.90
C GLU A 157 -4.09 14.94 -14.84
N LEU A 158 -3.86 14.06 -13.86
CA LEU A 158 -4.66 12.86 -13.60
C LEU A 158 -6.06 13.16 -13.02
N VAL A 159 -6.26 14.31 -12.37
CA VAL A 159 -7.59 14.69 -11.83
C VAL A 159 -8.57 14.89 -13.00
N PRO A 160 -9.76 14.26 -12.97
CA PRO A 160 -10.75 14.44 -14.03
C PRO A 160 -11.18 15.91 -14.22
N LYS A 161 -11.37 16.37 -15.47
CA LYS A 161 -11.71 17.77 -15.78
C LYS A 161 -13.06 18.22 -15.20
N TRP A 162 -13.95 17.27 -14.95
CA TRP A 162 -15.34 17.55 -14.57
C TRP A 162 -15.53 17.84 -13.07
N ILE A 163 -14.50 17.67 -12.22
CA ILE A 163 -14.59 17.93 -10.78
C ILE A 163 -14.28 19.41 -10.51
N PRO A 164 -15.25 20.24 -10.10
CA PRO A 164 -14.98 21.62 -9.68
C PRO A 164 -14.18 21.62 -8.36
N PRO A 165 -13.39 22.65 -8.02
CA PRO A 165 -13.22 23.93 -8.71
C PRO A 165 -12.13 23.93 -9.81
N ASN A 166 -10.99 23.29 -9.59
CA ASN A 166 -9.99 23.01 -10.64
C ASN A 166 -9.09 21.83 -10.22
N ARG A 167 -8.33 21.27 -11.18
CA ARG A 167 -7.49 20.08 -10.96
C ARG A 167 -6.35 20.30 -9.95
N THR A 168 -5.69 21.45 -10.05
CA THR A 168 -4.56 21.80 -9.16
C THR A 168 -5.01 21.95 -7.71
N PHE A 169 -6.22 22.48 -7.48
CA PHE A 169 -6.83 22.58 -6.17
C PHE A 169 -6.97 21.21 -5.52
N TRP A 170 -7.50 20.22 -6.25
CA TRP A 170 -7.64 18.87 -5.73
C TRP A 170 -6.29 18.21 -5.46
N ALA A 171 -5.30 18.38 -6.35
CA ALA A 171 -3.94 17.88 -6.11
C ALA A 171 -3.31 18.48 -4.85
N LEU A 172 -3.46 19.80 -4.64
CA LEU A 172 -3.02 20.48 -3.42
C LEU A 172 -3.81 20.03 -2.19
N ALA A 173 -5.13 19.88 -2.31
CA ALA A 173 -5.98 19.44 -1.21
C ALA A 173 -5.62 18.02 -0.73
N THR A 174 -5.38 17.08 -1.65
CA THR A 174 -4.92 15.73 -1.31
C THR A 174 -3.51 15.74 -0.73
N THR A 175 -2.63 16.62 -1.20
CA THR A 175 -1.29 16.82 -0.63
C THR A 175 -1.37 17.24 0.85
N VAL A 176 -2.18 18.26 1.13
CA VAL A 176 -2.41 18.74 2.51
C VAL A 176 -3.07 17.67 3.36
N ALA A 177 -4.03 16.92 2.81
CA ALA A 177 -4.69 15.82 3.51
C ALA A 177 -3.71 14.72 3.90
N PHE A 178 -2.79 14.30 3.00
CA PHE A 178 -1.74 13.33 3.35
C PHE A 178 -0.81 13.88 4.44
N ALA A 179 -0.41 15.15 4.36
CA ALA A 179 0.45 15.77 5.37
C ALA A 179 -0.22 15.83 6.76
N LEU A 180 -1.49 16.24 6.82
CA LEU A 180 -2.28 16.24 8.05
C LEU A 180 -2.48 14.81 8.58
N ALA A 181 -2.75 13.84 7.70
CA ALA A 181 -2.86 12.45 8.07
C ALA A 181 -1.56 11.92 8.67
N ALA A 182 -0.40 12.21 8.07
CA ALA A 182 0.90 11.85 8.60
C ALA A 182 1.13 12.41 10.02
N ILE A 183 0.85 13.70 10.24
CA ILE A 183 0.99 14.34 11.55
C ILE A 183 0.06 13.67 12.59
N ALA A 184 -1.21 13.48 12.25
CA ALA A 184 -2.20 12.84 13.13
C ALA A 184 -1.83 11.39 13.45
N ILE A 185 -1.37 10.64 12.45
CA ILE A 185 -0.94 9.24 12.60
C ILE A 185 0.29 9.17 13.51
N LEU A 186 1.35 9.94 13.25
CA LEU A 186 2.61 9.88 13.99
C LEU A 186 2.45 10.39 15.43
N SER A 187 1.70 11.48 15.64
CA SER A 187 1.38 12.01 16.98
C SER A 187 0.38 11.15 17.76
N ASN A 188 -0.17 10.09 17.14
CA ASN A 188 -1.23 9.25 17.69
C ASN A 188 -2.51 10.03 18.07
N ARG A 189 -2.69 11.25 17.54
CA ARG A 189 -3.87 12.08 17.80
C ARG A 189 -4.88 11.88 16.68
N GLN A 190 -6.04 11.32 17.01
CA GLN A 190 -7.06 10.94 16.02
C GLN A 190 -6.52 10.01 14.92
N ALA A 191 -5.45 9.25 15.19
CA ALA A 191 -4.79 8.40 14.21
C ALA A 191 -5.74 7.42 13.49
N PRO A 192 -6.70 6.73 14.16
CA PRO A 192 -7.64 5.85 13.47
C PRO A 192 -8.51 6.59 12.44
N LEU A 193 -8.95 7.81 12.77
CA LEU A 193 -9.75 8.65 11.86
C LEU A 193 -8.91 9.11 10.67
N ALA A 194 -7.68 9.56 10.92
CA ALA A 194 -6.74 9.96 9.87
C ALA A 194 -6.43 8.81 8.90
N MET A 195 -6.18 7.59 9.40
CA MET A 195 -5.95 6.42 8.54
C MET A 195 -7.18 6.03 7.73
N ARG A 196 -8.39 6.12 8.32
CA ARG A 196 -9.64 5.88 7.59
C ARG A 196 -9.86 6.90 6.48
N TRP A 197 -9.63 8.18 6.74
CA TRP A 197 -9.69 9.24 5.72
C TRP A 197 -8.67 9.04 4.62
N MET A 198 -7.43 8.71 4.98
CA MET A 198 -6.39 8.40 4.01
C MET A 198 -6.77 7.19 3.15
N THR A 199 -7.30 6.13 3.77
CA THR A 199 -7.80 4.93 3.06
C THR A 199 -8.92 5.29 2.10
N LEU A 200 -9.90 6.10 2.53
CA LEU A 200 -10.98 6.57 1.67
C LEU A 200 -10.44 7.39 0.49
N MET A 201 -9.48 8.27 0.74
CA MET A 201 -8.86 9.10 -0.31
C MET A 201 -8.13 8.24 -1.34
N LEU A 202 -7.37 7.23 -0.91
CA LEU A 202 -6.70 6.27 -1.79
C LEU A 202 -7.71 5.45 -2.61
N ALA A 203 -8.79 4.98 -1.97
CA ALA A 203 -9.86 4.27 -2.65
C ALA A 203 -10.55 5.15 -3.71
N LEU A 204 -10.86 6.40 -3.36
CA LEU A 204 -11.44 7.38 -4.29
C LEU A 204 -10.49 7.66 -5.46
N PHE A 205 -9.18 7.76 -5.23
CA PHE A 205 -8.20 7.89 -6.30
C PHE A 205 -8.20 6.64 -7.21
N GLY A 206 -8.21 5.45 -6.61
CA GLY A 206 -8.42 4.17 -7.31
C GLY A 206 -9.62 4.19 -8.25
N VAL A 207 -10.77 4.65 -7.76
CA VAL A 207 -12.03 4.66 -8.54
C VAL A 207 -12.08 5.81 -9.55
N LEU A 208 -11.74 7.03 -9.15
CA LEU A 208 -11.97 8.24 -9.95
C LEU A 208 -10.86 8.53 -10.96
N VAL A 209 -9.65 8.04 -10.72
CA VAL A 209 -8.49 8.27 -11.58
C VAL A 209 -8.12 7.00 -12.32
N TRP A 210 -7.81 5.92 -11.58
CA TRP A 210 -7.26 4.72 -12.21
C TRP A 210 -8.29 3.96 -13.06
N ILE A 211 -9.53 3.76 -12.59
CA ILE A 211 -10.54 3.05 -13.39
C ILE A 211 -10.82 3.74 -14.73
N PRO A 212 -11.10 5.06 -14.81
CA PRO A 212 -11.26 5.74 -16.09
C PRO A 212 -10.03 5.65 -16.99
N LEU A 213 -8.83 5.78 -16.41
CA LEU A 213 -7.58 5.73 -17.17
C LEU A 213 -7.33 4.34 -17.77
N LEU A 214 -7.64 3.28 -17.02
CA LEU A 214 -7.60 1.90 -17.50
C LEU A 214 -8.60 1.63 -18.61
N VAL A 215 -9.82 2.16 -18.49
CA VAL A 215 -10.84 2.00 -19.53
C VAL A 215 -10.44 2.72 -20.82
N ALA A 216 -9.83 3.91 -20.71
CA ALA A 216 -9.38 4.73 -21.84
C ALA A 216 -8.10 4.19 -22.51
N HIS A 217 -7.17 3.64 -21.74
CA HIS A 217 -5.85 3.19 -22.20
C HIS A 217 -5.55 1.76 -21.73
N ARG A 218 -6.32 0.79 -22.25
CA ARG A 218 -6.23 -0.62 -21.83
C ARG A 218 -4.87 -1.27 -22.08
N GLU A 219 -4.20 -0.85 -23.15
CA GLU A 219 -2.90 -1.36 -23.58
C GLU A 219 -1.73 -0.83 -22.73
N ALA A 220 -1.97 0.20 -21.90
CA ALA A 220 -0.93 0.79 -21.07
C ALA A 220 -0.73 -0.07 -19.80
N HIS A 221 0.18 -1.05 -19.88
CA HIS A 221 0.52 -1.96 -18.77
C HIS A 221 0.85 -1.22 -17.48
N GLY A 222 1.52 -0.07 -17.58
CA GLY A 222 1.85 0.73 -16.41
C GLY A 222 0.63 1.21 -15.62
N ASN A 223 -0.48 1.54 -16.28
CA ASN A 223 -1.71 1.96 -15.60
C ASN A 223 -2.33 0.82 -14.77
N TRP A 224 -2.20 -0.42 -15.23
CA TRP A 224 -2.70 -1.59 -14.49
C TRP A 224 -1.84 -1.89 -13.27
N SER A 225 -0.52 -1.79 -13.42
CA SER A 225 0.45 -1.87 -12.33
C SER A 225 0.14 -0.84 -11.24
N GLU A 226 0.03 0.43 -11.60
CA GLU A 226 -0.22 1.51 -10.64
C GLU A 226 -1.61 1.44 -9.99
N CYS A 227 -2.63 1.06 -10.76
CA CYS A 227 -3.98 0.84 -10.23
C CYS A 227 -3.99 -0.28 -9.19
N SER A 228 -3.41 -1.44 -9.53
CA SER A 228 -3.38 -2.58 -8.62
C SER A 228 -2.55 -2.31 -7.37
N LEU A 229 -1.42 -1.60 -7.49
CA LEU A 229 -0.65 -1.13 -6.34
C LEU A 229 -1.48 -0.19 -5.47
N THR A 230 -2.16 0.79 -6.07
CA THR A 230 -2.97 1.76 -5.33
C THR A 230 -4.04 1.07 -4.50
N TRP A 231 -4.72 0.05 -5.06
CA TRP A 231 -5.69 -0.77 -4.33
C TRP A 231 -5.04 -1.63 -3.24
N LEU A 232 -3.83 -2.14 -3.48
CA LEU A 232 -3.07 -2.89 -2.49
C LEU A 232 -2.63 -2.02 -1.31
N ILE A 233 -2.15 -0.81 -1.56
CA ILE A 233 -1.85 0.21 -0.55
C ILE A 233 -3.13 0.61 0.20
N THR A 234 -4.24 0.78 -0.52
CA THR A 234 -5.55 1.06 0.09
C THR A 234 -5.94 -0.04 1.08
N GLY A 235 -5.84 -1.31 0.68
CA GLY A 235 -6.09 -2.45 1.55
C GLY A 235 -5.14 -2.49 2.76
N ALA A 236 -3.86 -2.18 2.55
CA ALA A 236 -2.87 -2.13 3.62
C ALA A 236 -3.19 -1.03 4.65
N ALA A 237 -3.50 0.19 4.18
CA ALA A 237 -3.89 1.31 5.03
C ALA A 237 -5.18 1.00 5.81
N TRP A 238 -6.14 0.36 5.16
CA TRP A 238 -7.38 -0.11 5.80
C TRP A 238 -7.08 -1.10 6.93
N MET A 239 -6.23 -2.11 6.67
CA MET A 239 -5.82 -3.09 7.67
C MET A 239 -5.17 -2.44 8.89
N VAL A 240 -4.32 -1.43 8.69
CA VAL A 240 -3.69 -0.70 9.81
C VAL A 240 -4.74 0.11 10.58
N ALA A 241 -5.65 0.80 9.88
CA ALA A 241 -6.69 1.62 10.48
C ALA A 241 -7.62 0.81 11.42
N GLU A 242 -7.97 -0.41 11.01
CA GLU A 242 -8.86 -1.28 11.78
C GLU A 242 -8.20 -1.86 13.03
N ASN A 243 -6.90 -2.15 12.95
CA ASN A 243 -6.14 -2.68 14.08
C ASN A 243 -5.67 -1.60 15.07
N ALA A 244 -5.68 -0.34 14.66
CA ALA A 244 -5.35 0.80 15.52
C ALA A 244 -6.56 1.41 16.25
N ALA A 245 -7.79 1.11 15.82
CA ALA A 245 -8.97 1.57 16.54
C ALA A 245 -9.05 0.89 17.93
N PRO A 246 -9.42 1.61 19.00
CA PRO A 246 -9.70 0.98 20.28
C PRO A 246 -10.70 -0.14 20.06
N ARG A 247 -10.38 -1.36 20.52
CA ARG A 247 -11.38 -2.42 20.61
C ARG A 247 -12.41 -1.92 21.59
N GLU A 248 -13.50 -1.37 21.07
CA GLU A 248 -14.68 -1.05 21.87
C GLU A 248 -15.00 -2.35 22.62
N LYS A 249 -14.85 -2.32 23.95
CA LYS A 249 -15.29 -3.41 24.79
C LYS A 249 -16.78 -3.51 24.56
N GLN A 250 -17.21 -4.42 23.69
CA GLN A 250 -18.58 -4.89 23.67
C GLN A 250 -18.78 -5.59 25.01
N VAL A 251 -19.16 -4.80 26.02
CA VAL A 251 -19.72 -5.30 27.26
C VAL A 251 -21.08 -5.86 26.88
N LEU A 252 -21.15 -7.20 26.92
CA LEU A 252 -22.31 -8.08 27.05
C LEU A 252 -23.54 -7.79 26.18
#